data_AF-A0A8I1R037-F1
#
_entry.id   AF-A0A8I1R037-F1
#
_cell.length_a   1.000
_cell.length_b   1.000
_cell.length_c   1.000
_cell.angle_alpha   90.00
_cell.angle_beta   90.00
_cell.angle_gamma   90.00
#
_symmetry.space_group_name_H-M   'P 1'
#
loop_
_entity.id
_entity.type
_entity.pdbx_description
1 polymer ?
#
loop_
_entity_poly.entity_id
_entity_poly.type
_entity_poly.pdbx_seq_one_letter_code
_entity_poly.pdbx_strand_id
1 'polypeptide(L)'
;MPVRSSGFVRQGWPLAVASFATLAAGAARAAEQTHGESGEGASFPPFDPSHFASNLFWLAITFAVLYWLMSRIALPRIGEILEERAGTIGRDLDQAAEMQAKAEEMAQAYEKALAEARKNAQGIAQTARETGAKASDAQRHATEAELAAKLAQAEATIAKTKTEAMSNVRGLGSDIAVAIVTKLTGQAPSAAEATEAVDQALARG
;
A
#
# COMPACT_ATOMS: atom_id res chain seq x y z
N MET A 1 -2.11 -0.39 -18.90
CA MET A 1 -2.14 -1.78 -19.42
C MET A 1 -3.24 -1.86 -20.48
N PRO A 2 -2.93 -2.16 -21.74
CA PRO A 2 -3.96 -2.31 -22.79
C PRO A 2 -4.44 -3.77 -22.90
N VAL A 3 -5.75 -3.93 -23.08
CA VAL A 3 -6.43 -5.21 -23.29
C VAL A 3 -6.21 -5.66 -24.73
N ARG A 4 -5.62 -6.86 -24.90
CA ARG A 4 -5.38 -7.50 -26.19
C ARG A 4 -6.60 -8.32 -26.59
N SER A 5 -7.35 -7.84 -27.59
CA SER A 5 -8.34 -8.64 -28.31
C SER A 5 -7.66 -9.42 -29.45
N SER A 6 -7.74 -10.73 -29.39
CA SER A 6 -7.54 -11.69 -30.48
C SER A 6 -7.82 -13.05 -29.84
N GLY A 7 -8.74 -13.91 -30.23
CA GLY A 7 -9.29 -14.23 -31.54
C GLY A 7 -9.44 -15.76 -31.52
N PHE A 8 -10.44 -16.28 -32.24
CA PHE A 8 -10.47 -17.68 -32.73
C PHE A 8 -10.65 -18.81 -31.69
N VAL A 9 -11.89 -19.29 -31.52
CA VAL A 9 -12.24 -20.72 -31.68
C VAL A 9 -13.69 -20.78 -32.19
N ARG A 10 -13.86 -20.70 -33.50
CA ARG A 10 -15.11 -21.03 -34.19
C ARG A 10 -14.78 -22.12 -35.21
N GLN A 11 -14.40 -23.30 -34.73
CA GLN A 11 -14.16 -24.44 -35.61
C GLN A 11 -14.30 -25.75 -34.82
N GLY A 12 -15.21 -26.61 -35.29
CA GLY A 12 -15.29 -28.00 -34.85
C GLY A 12 -16.69 -28.45 -34.43
N TRP A 13 -17.66 -28.41 -35.34
CA TRP A 13 -18.70 -29.45 -35.47
C TRP A 13 -19.19 -29.51 -36.91
N PRO A 14 -18.43 -30.14 -37.82
CA PRO A 14 -19.02 -30.78 -38.98
C PRO A 14 -19.36 -32.24 -38.61
N LEU A 15 -20.46 -32.77 -39.15
CA LEU A 15 -20.77 -34.21 -39.29
C LEU A 15 -21.64 -34.93 -38.24
N ALA A 16 -22.73 -34.34 -37.74
CA ALA A 16 -23.76 -35.15 -37.08
C ALA A 16 -25.22 -34.73 -37.35
N VAL A 17 -25.50 -34.05 -38.47
CA VAL A 17 -26.89 -33.80 -38.93
C VAL A 17 -27.34 -34.79 -40.02
N ALA A 18 -26.45 -35.64 -40.51
CA ALA A 18 -26.75 -36.62 -41.55
C ALA A 18 -27.02 -38.03 -40.97
N SER A 19 -28.11 -38.22 -40.22
CA SER A 19 -28.67 -39.58 -39.96
C SER A 19 -30.09 -39.62 -39.42
N PHE A 20 -30.91 -38.58 -39.63
CA PHE A 20 -32.37 -38.69 -39.39
C PHE A 20 -33.18 -38.89 -40.67
N ALA A 21 -32.56 -38.77 -41.85
CA ALA A 21 -33.22 -38.98 -43.14
C ALA A 21 -33.34 -40.46 -43.55
N THR A 22 -32.57 -41.37 -42.94
CA THR A 22 -32.55 -42.80 -43.29
C THR A 22 -33.63 -43.64 -42.60
N LEU A 23 -34.40 -43.08 -41.66
CA LEU A 23 -35.56 -43.78 -41.09
C LEU A 23 -36.83 -43.60 -41.94
N ALA A 24 -36.89 -42.57 -42.80
CA ALA A 24 -38.03 -42.34 -43.70
C ALA A 24 -38.03 -43.26 -44.93
N ALA A 25 -36.86 -43.75 -45.36
CA ALA A 25 -36.75 -44.61 -46.54
C ALA A 25 -37.17 -46.08 -46.28
N GLY A 26 -37.15 -46.53 -45.03
CA GLY A 26 -37.61 -47.87 -44.64
C GLY A 26 -39.14 -48.02 -44.71
N ALA A 27 -39.89 -46.94 -44.44
CA ALA A 27 -41.35 -46.95 -44.48
C ALA A 27 -41.92 -47.06 -45.90
N ALA A 28 -41.20 -46.57 -46.92
CA ALA A 28 -41.66 -46.59 -48.30
C ALA A 28 -41.63 -48.01 -48.92
N ARG A 29 -40.80 -48.93 -48.41
CA ARG A 29 -40.72 -50.32 -48.92
C ARG A 29 -41.70 -51.29 -48.25
N ALA A 30 -42.37 -50.87 -47.17
CA ALA A 30 -43.41 -51.69 -46.54
C ALA A 30 -44.76 -51.61 -47.28
N ALA A 31 -44.92 -50.66 -48.21
CA ALA A 31 -46.17 -50.46 -48.97
C ALA A 31 -46.36 -51.45 -50.13
N GLU A 32 -45.40 -52.34 -50.39
CA GLU A 32 -45.41 -53.28 -51.52
C GLU A 32 -45.50 -54.74 -51.03
N GLN A 33 -46.42 -55.00 -50.11
CA GLN A 33 -46.94 -56.34 -49.87
C GLN A 33 -48.45 -56.33 -50.15
N THR A 34 -48.77 -56.77 -51.36
CA THR A 34 -50.10 -57.18 -51.78
C THR A 34 -50.59 -58.33 -50.88
N HIS A 35 -51.72 -58.14 -50.22
CA HIS A 35 -52.53 -59.23 -49.68
C HIS A 35 -53.92 -59.15 -50.29
N GLY A 36 -54.31 -60.28 -50.88
CA GLY A 36 -55.48 -60.45 -51.74
C GLY A 36 -56.81 -60.55 -51.02
N GLU A 37 -57.82 -60.63 -51.86
CA GLU A 37 -59.27 -60.53 -51.66
C GLU A 37 -59.89 -61.46 -50.61
N SER A 38 -60.92 -60.97 -49.89
CA SER A 38 -62.35 -61.33 -50.08
C SER A 38 -63.23 -61.05 -48.84
N GLY A 39 -64.42 -60.47 -49.05
CA GLY A 39 -65.60 -60.66 -48.18
C GLY A 39 -66.03 -59.53 -47.23
N GLU A 40 -67.11 -58.83 -47.61
CA GLU A 40 -68.16 -58.16 -46.80
C GLU A 40 -67.84 -57.43 -45.47
N GLY A 41 -68.17 -56.12 -45.45
CA GLY A 41 -68.32 -55.30 -44.24
C GLY A 41 -67.48 -54.04 -44.29
N ALA A 42 -68.09 -52.91 -44.64
CA ALA A 42 -67.41 -51.63 -44.77
C ALA A 42 -66.71 -51.19 -43.47
N SER A 43 -65.38 -51.36 -43.40
CA SER A 43 -64.48 -50.61 -42.53
C SER A 43 -63.39 -49.97 -43.38
N PHE A 44 -63.05 -48.71 -43.07
CA PHE A 44 -61.99 -47.98 -43.75
C PHE A 44 -60.69 -48.80 -43.69
N PRO A 45 -60.00 -49.08 -44.81
CA PRO A 45 -58.88 -50.03 -44.85
C PRO A 45 -57.76 -49.85 -43.80
N PRO A 46 -57.41 -48.63 -43.34
CA PRO A 46 -56.43 -48.47 -42.25
C PRO A 46 -57.02 -48.57 -40.83
N PHE A 47 -58.31 -48.83 -40.66
CA PHE A 47 -58.99 -49.04 -39.37
C PHE A 47 -59.63 -50.44 -39.29
N ASP A 48 -58.84 -51.48 -39.53
CA ASP A 48 -59.26 -52.86 -39.26
C ASP A 48 -59.01 -53.21 -37.77
N PRO A 49 -60.07 -53.43 -36.94
CA PRO A 49 -59.98 -53.74 -35.51
C PRO A 49 -59.13 -54.98 -35.19
N SER A 50 -58.93 -55.90 -36.15
CA SER A 50 -58.17 -57.13 -35.94
C SER A 50 -56.66 -56.90 -35.72
N HIS A 51 -56.07 -55.87 -36.32
CA HIS A 51 -54.63 -55.57 -36.19
C HIS A 51 -54.29 -54.67 -34.99
N PHE A 52 -55.28 -54.03 -34.35
CA PHE A 52 -55.02 -53.13 -33.22
C PHE A 52 -54.42 -53.85 -32.01
N ALA A 53 -54.84 -55.07 -31.72
CA ALA A 53 -54.30 -55.83 -30.59
C ALA A 53 -52.80 -56.14 -30.77
N SER A 54 -52.39 -56.56 -31.98
CA SER A 54 -50.99 -56.83 -32.30
C SER A 54 -50.14 -55.55 -32.31
N ASN A 55 -50.66 -54.46 -32.90
CA ASN A 55 -49.98 -53.17 -32.90
C ASN A 55 -49.81 -52.61 -31.48
N LEU A 56 -50.83 -52.76 -30.61
CA LEU A 56 -50.76 -52.31 -29.23
C LEU A 56 -49.79 -53.17 -28.40
N PHE A 57 -49.73 -54.47 -28.65
CA PHE A 57 -48.77 -55.37 -28.02
C PHE A 57 -47.32 -55.01 -28.39
N TRP A 58 -47.02 -54.78 -29.67
CA TRP A 58 -45.68 -54.37 -30.10
C TRP A 58 -45.33 -52.94 -29.67
N LEU A 59 -46.32 -52.04 -29.67
CA LEU A 59 -46.17 -50.69 -29.10
C LEU A 59 -45.80 -50.77 -27.62
N ALA A 60 -46.48 -51.62 -26.84
CA ALA A 60 -46.17 -51.81 -25.43
C ALA A 60 -44.75 -52.36 -25.21
N ILE A 61 -44.32 -53.34 -26.01
CA ILE A 61 -42.94 -53.87 -25.93
C ILE A 61 -41.91 -52.80 -26.27
N THR A 62 -42.05 -52.12 -27.41
CA THR A 62 -41.10 -51.09 -27.85
C THR A 62 -41.07 -49.88 -26.92
N PHE A 63 -42.23 -49.48 -26.40
CA PHE A 63 -42.34 -48.43 -25.39
C PHE A 63 -41.71 -48.85 -24.06
N ALA A 64 -41.90 -50.09 -23.62
CA ALA A 64 -41.26 -50.60 -22.40
C ALA A 64 -39.73 -50.64 -22.53
N VAL A 65 -39.20 -51.09 -23.68
CA VAL A 65 -37.76 -51.08 -23.97
C VAL A 65 -37.22 -49.65 -24.02
N LEU A 66 -37.92 -48.72 -24.68
CA LEU A 66 -37.55 -47.30 -24.72
C LEU A 66 -37.57 -46.68 -23.32
N TYR A 67 -38.60 -46.94 -22.53
CA TYR A 67 -38.74 -46.47 -21.16
C TYR A 67 -37.59 -46.99 -20.30
N TRP A 68 -37.26 -48.27 -20.40
CA TRP A 68 -36.14 -48.86 -19.69
C TRP A 68 -34.80 -48.21 -20.07
N LEU A 69 -34.57 -47.98 -21.36
CA LEU A 69 -33.36 -47.31 -21.87
C LEU A 69 -33.27 -45.86 -21.37
N MET A 70 -34.36 -45.10 -21.44
CA MET A 70 -34.47 -43.72 -20.96
C MET A 70 -34.26 -43.63 -19.46
N SER A 71 -34.91 -44.50 -18.69
CA SER A 71 -34.80 -44.54 -17.24
C SER A 71 -33.37 -44.86 -16.80
N ARG A 72 -32.67 -45.75 -17.53
CA ARG A 72 -31.33 -46.19 -17.13
C ARG A 72 -30.19 -45.32 -17.66
N ILE A 73 -30.37 -44.61 -18.78
CA ILE A 73 -29.29 -43.86 -19.44
C ILE A 73 -29.55 -42.35 -19.44
N ALA A 74 -30.76 -41.90 -19.78
CA ALA A 74 -31.03 -40.47 -19.93
C ALA A 74 -31.13 -39.76 -18.56
N LEU A 75 -31.85 -40.36 -17.60
CA LEU A 75 -32.00 -39.79 -16.26
C LEU A 75 -30.66 -39.62 -15.50
N PRO A 76 -29.76 -40.63 -15.42
CA PRO A 76 -28.50 -40.44 -14.70
C PRO A 76 -27.59 -39.40 -15.37
N ARG A 77 -27.56 -39.33 -16.71
CA ARG A 77 -26.75 -38.31 -17.41
C ARG A 77 -27.21 -36.88 -17.12
N ILE A 78 -28.52 -36.66 -17.04
CA ILE A 78 -29.07 -35.34 -16.68
C ILE A 78 -28.78 -35.03 -15.21
N GLY A 79 -28.90 -36.03 -14.32
CA GLY A 79 -28.55 -35.89 -12.91
C GLY A 79 -27.07 -35.53 -12.69
N GLU A 80 -26.15 -36.18 -13.39
CA GLU A 80 -24.71 -35.88 -13.33
C GLU A 80 -24.40 -34.43 -13.72
N ILE A 81 -25.01 -33.91 -14.79
CA ILE A 81 -24.81 -32.53 -15.24
C ILE A 81 -25.37 -31.52 -14.22
N LEU A 82 -26.54 -31.81 -13.65
CA LEU A 82 -27.15 -30.96 -12.63
C LEU A 82 -26.29 -30.91 -11.36
N GLU A 83 -25.78 -32.06 -10.92
CA GLU A 83 -24.89 -32.16 -9.77
C GLU A 83 -23.56 -31.47 -10.02
N GLU A 84 -22.96 -31.63 -11.21
CA GLU A 84 -21.72 -30.94 -11.58
C GLU A 84 -21.89 -29.41 -11.56
N ARG A 85 -23.01 -28.91 -12.09
CA ARG A 85 -23.33 -27.48 -12.06
C ARG A 85 -23.57 -26.98 -10.64
N ALA A 86 -24.38 -27.70 -9.85
CA ALA A 86 -24.66 -27.34 -8.47
C ALA A 86 -23.36 -27.32 -7.64
N GLY A 87 -22.51 -28.34 -7.81
CA GLY A 87 -21.21 -28.41 -7.14
C GLY A 87 -20.24 -27.33 -7.59
N THR A 88 -20.25 -26.94 -8.87
CA THR A 88 -19.42 -25.82 -9.35
C THR A 88 -19.88 -24.49 -8.77
N ILE A 89 -21.19 -24.22 -8.79
CA ILE A 89 -21.76 -23.01 -8.18
C ILE A 89 -21.45 -22.96 -6.68
N GLY A 90 -21.59 -24.09 -5.97
CA GLY A 90 -21.24 -24.17 -4.55
C GLY A 90 -19.78 -23.81 -4.30
N ARG A 91 -18.85 -24.45 -5.05
CA ARG A 91 -17.41 -24.14 -4.95
C ARG A 91 -17.10 -22.67 -5.27
N ASP A 92 -17.72 -22.11 -6.30
CA ASP A 92 -17.49 -20.73 -6.70
C ASP A 92 -18.01 -19.75 -5.64
N LEU A 93 -19.15 -20.04 -5.01
CA LEU A 93 -19.70 -19.24 -3.91
C LEU A 93 -18.83 -19.34 -2.65
N ASP A 94 -18.38 -20.54 -2.30
CA ASP A 94 -17.48 -20.76 -1.15
C ASP A 94 -16.15 -20.03 -1.37
N GLN A 95 -15.58 -20.15 -2.56
CA GLN A 95 -14.35 -19.44 -2.93
C GLN A 95 -14.55 -17.92 -2.89
N ALA A 96 -15.67 -17.41 -3.40
CA ALA A 96 -15.98 -15.99 -3.36
C ALA A 96 -16.12 -15.49 -1.91
N ALA A 97 -16.79 -16.25 -1.04
CA ALA A 97 -16.94 -15.93 0.37
C ALA A 97 -15.58 -15.92 1.10
N GLU A 98 -14.72 -16.92 0.84
CA GLU A 98 -13.36 -16.93 1.38
C GLU A 98 -12.52 -15.74 0.90
N MET A 99 -12.59 -15.41 -0.39
CA MET A 99 -11.87 -14.28 -0.96
C MET A 99 -12.37 -12.95 -0.39
N GLN A 100 -13.67 -12.81 -0.17
CA GLN A 100 -14.26 -11.65 0.50
C GLN A 100 -13.77 -11.53 1.94
N ALA A 101 -13.81 -12.63 2.71
CA ALA A 101 -13.33 -12.64 4.10
C ALA A 101 -11.84 -12.26 4.18
N LYS A 102 -11.00 -12.83 3.31
CA LYS A 102 -9.57 -12.48 3.22
C LYS A 102 -9.36 -11.02 2.83
N ALA A 103 -10.14 -10.50 1.87
CA ALA A 103 -10.05 -9.09 1.47
C ALA A 103 -10.41 -8.15 2.62
N GLU A 104 -11.44 -8.48 3.40
CA GLU A 104 -11.88 -7.70 4.54
C GLU A 104 -10.87 -7.75 5.70
N GLU A 105 -10.30 -8.92 5.99
CA GLU A 105 -9.20 -9.07 6.94
C GLU A 105 -7.98 -8.22 6.54
N MET A 106 -7.58 -8.28 5.26
CA MET A 106 -6.47 -7.49 4.74
C MET A 106 -6.76 -5.99 4.76
N ALA A 107 -8.00 -5.58 4.49
CA ALA A 107 -8.42 -4.18 4.60
C ALA A 107 -8.31 -3.67 6.04
N GLN A 108 -8.80 -4.44 7.02
CA GLN A 108 -8.68 -4.10 8.44
C GLN A 108 -7.23 -4.05 8.90
N ALA A 109 -6.41 -5.03 8.50
CA ALA A 109 -4.98 -5.05 8.81
C ALA A 109 -4.25 -3.85 8.19
N TYR A 110 -4.59 -3.47 6.96
CA TYR A 110 -4.04 -2.32 6.28
C TYR A 110 -4.40 -1.00 6.97
N GLU A 111 -5.68 -0.81 7.33
CA GLU A 111 -6.13 0.37 8.06
C GLU A 111 -5.44 0.49 9.43
N LYS A 112 -5.32 -0.63 10.15
CA LYS A 112 -4.60 -0.69 11.43
C LYS A 112 -3.13 -0.32 11.26
N ALA A 113 -2.46 -0.88 10.25
CA ALA A 113 -1.06 -0.58 9.96
C ALA A 113 -0.86 0.90 9.58
N LEU A 114 -1.78 1.50 8.81
CA LEU A 114 -1.76 2.94 8.52
C LEU A 114 -1.96 3.79 9.76
N ALA A 115 -2.90 3.43 10.64
CA ALA A 115 -3.15 4.15 11.87
C ALA A 115 -1.92 4.10 12.81
N GLU A 116 -1.30 2.93 12.93
CA GLU A 116 -0.08 2.73 13.71
C GLU A 116 1.11 3.48 13.12
N ALA A 117 1.31 3.43 11.81
CA ALA A 117 2.36 4.19 11.13
C ALA A 117 2.20 5.70 11.33
N ARG A 118 0.96 6.23 11.24
CA ARG A 118 0.67 7.65 11.52
C ARG A 118 0.96 8.00 12.97
N LYS A 119 0.56 7.16 13.93
CA LYS A 119 0.85 7.35 15.35
C LYS A 119 2.35 7.36 15.62
N ASN A 120 3.10 6.42 15.04
CA ASN A 120 4.55 6.33 15.18
C ASN A 120 5.25 7.54 14.57
N ALA A 121 4.83 7.99 13.37
CA ALA A 121 5.37 9.19 12.74
C ALA A 121 5.11 10.45 13.59
N GLN A 122 3.91 10.60 14.15
CA GLN A 122 3.59 11.70 15.07
C GLN A 122 4.46 11.64 16.34
N GLY A 123 4.65 10.45 16.92
CA GLY A 123 5.52 10.23 18.07
C GLY A 123 6.97 10.59 17.77
N ILE A 124 7.52 10.14 16.65
CA ILE A 124 8.89 10.49 16.21
C ILE A 124 9.01 12.00 16.01
N ALA A 125 8.05 12.64 15.34
CA ALA A 125 8.06 14.08 15.12
C ALA A 125 8.01 14.87 16.43
N GLN A 126 7.24 14.40 17.42
CA GLN A 126 7.19 15.00 18.74
C GLN A 126 8.51 14.84 19.49
N THR A 127 9.06 13.63 19.56
CA THR A 127 10.36 13.36 20.21
C THR A 127 11.48 14.16 19.55
N ALA A 128 11.48 14.28 18.23
CA ALA A 128 12.47 15.07 17.50
C ALA A 128 12.36 16.56 17.84
N ARG A 129 11.14 17.11 17.94
CA ARG A 129 10.92 18.51 18.38
C ARG A 129 11.39 18.74 19.81
N GLU A 130 11.04 17.85 20.73
CA GLU A 130 11.43 17.96 22.14
C GLU A 130 12.95 17.83 22.32
N THR A 131 13.58 16.89 21.61
CA THR A 131 15.04 16.71 21.65
C THR A 131 15.76 17.89 21.02
N GLY A 132 15.26 18.40 19.89
CA GLY A 132 15.81 19.58 19.22
C GLY A 132 15.71 20.85 20.08
N ALA A 133 14.57 21.05 20.75
CA ALA A 133 14.39 22.17 21.69
C ALA A 133 15.38 22.07 22.85
N LYS A 134 15.48 20.90 23.51
CA LYS A 134 16.43 20.67 24.61
C LYS A 134 17.88 20.88 24.19
N ALA A 135 18.27 20.39 23.00
CA ALA A 135 19.62 20.58 22.47
C ALA A 135 19.93 22.05 22.17
N SER A 136 18.97 22.78 21.58
CA SER A 136 19.09 24.22 21.33
C SER A 136 19.27 25.00 22.63
N ASP A 137 18.45 24.72 23.65
CA ASP A 137 18.52 25.44 24.93
C ASP A 137 19.83 25.11 25.67
N ALA A 138 20.27 23.86 25.66
CA ALA A 138 21.57 23.48 26.21
C ALA A 138 22.74 24.21 25.51
N GLN A 139 22.71 24.27 24.16
CA GLN A 139 23.74 24.97 23.39
C GLN A 139 23.71 26.49 23.65
N ARG A 140 22.54 27.10 23.79
CA ARG A 140 22.38 28.51 24.16
C ARG A 140 23.03 28.77 25.52
N HIS A 141 22.68 28.00 26.54
CA HIS A 141 23.25 28.18 27.87
C HIS A 141 24.77 27.95 27.91
N ALA A 142 25.28 26.95 27.19
CA ALA A 142 26.73 26.76 27.07
C ALA A 142 27.41 27.97 26.41
N THR A 143 26.82 28.48 25.33
CA THR A 143 27.36 29.65 24.61
C THR A 143 27.29 30.93 25.44
N GLU A 144 26.20 31.14 26.18
CA GLU A 144 26.03 32.25 27.13
C GLU A 144 27.09 32.19 28.24
N ALA A 145 27.34 31.01 28.80
CA ALA A 145 28.36 30.82 29.82
C ALA A 145 29.78 31.09 29.30
N GLU A 146 30.10 30.59 28.10
CA GLU A 146 31.37 30.88 27.43
C GLU A 146 31.54 32.39 27.13
N LEU A 147 30.47 33.04 26.68
CA LEU A 147 30.50 34.47 26.38
C LEU A 147 30.70 35.29 27.66
N ALA A 148 30.01 34.94 28.74
CA ALA A 148 30.19 35.59 30.04
C ALA A 148 31.63 35.43 30.55
N ALA A 149 32.22 34.24 30.42
CA ALA A 149 33.62 34.00 30.80
C ALA A 149 34.60 34.84 29.95
N LYS A 150 34.39 34.91 28.63
CA LYS A 150 35.20 35.74 27.73
C LYS A 150 35.08 37.23 28.03
N LEU A 151 33.88 37.71 28.35
CA LEU A 151 33.65 39.09 28.75
C LEU A 151 34.39 39.41 30.06
N ALA A 152 34.28 38.57 31.08
CA ALA A 152 34.99 38.75 32.34
C ALA A 152 36.53 38.77 32.14
N GLN A 153 37.06 37.88 31.29
CA GLN A 153 38.49 37.86 30.96
C GLN A 153 38.92 39.12 30.20
N ALA A 154 38.11 39.59 29.25
CA ALA A 154 38.39 40.81 28.51
C ALA A 154 38.36 42.04 29.43
N GLU A 155 37.38 42.15 30.32
CA GLU A 155 37.29 43.21 31.34
C GLU A 155 38.51 43.20 32.26
N ALA A 156 38.93 42.04 32.75
CA ALA A 156 40.14 41.91 33.58
C ALA A 156 41.41 42.32 32.82
N THR A 157 41.51 41.96 31.54
CA THR A 157 42.63 42.34 30.67
C THR A 157 42.64 43.85 30.44
N ILE A 158 41.49 44.46 30.13
CA ILE A 158 41.35 45.91 29.95
C ILE A 158 41.73 46.64 31.24
N ALA A 159 41.27 46.17 32.40
CA ALA A 159 41.61 46.76 33.70
C ALA A 159 43.12 46.68 33.97
N LYS A 160 43.75 45.53 33.70
CA LYS A 160 45.20 45.34 33.83
C LYS A 160 45.97 46.28 32.91
N THR A 161 45.66 46.27 31.60
CA THR A 161 46.32 47.13 30.61
C THR A 161 46.13 48.61 30.93
N LYS A 162 44.96 49.01 31.44
CA LYS A 162 44.71 50.38 31.91
C LYS A 162 45.63 50.74 33.06
N THR A 163 45.74 49.89 34.08
CA THR A 163 46.63 50.14 35.23
C THR A 163 48.10 50.20 34.80
N GLU A 164 48.54 49.29 33.92
CA GLU A 164 49.91 49.30 33.37
C GLU A 164 50.18 50.58 32.56
N ALA A 165 49.26 50.98 31.68
CA ALA A 165 49.38 52.21 30.90
C ALA A 165 49.45 53.46 31.81
N MET A 166 48.60 53.55 32.83
CA MET A 166 48.64 54.64 33.81
C MET A 166 49.95 54.66 34.61
N SER A 167 50.48 53.49 34.98
CA SER A 167 51.78 53.38 35.65
C SER A 167 52.93 53.83 34.75
N ASN A 168 52.90 53.45 33.47
CA ASN A 168 53.92 53.88 32.50
C ASN A 168 53.87 55.39 32.26
N VAL A 169 52.67 56.00 32.21
CA VAL A 169 52.50 57.46 32.09
C VAL A 169 53.04 58.17 33.34
N ARG A 170 52.78 57.65 34.55
CA ARG A 170 53.38 58.17 35.80
C ARG A 170 54.91 58.13 35.76
N GLY A 171 55.48 56.99 35.40
CA GLY A 171 56.94 56.81 35.30
C GLY A 171 57.57 57.79 34.30
N LEU A 172 57.05 57.82 33.06
CA LEU A 172 57.53 58.72 32.02
C LEU A 172 57.34 60.20 32.41
N GLY A 173 56.22 60.54 33.06
CA GLY A 173 55.97 61.88 33.57
C GLY A 173 56.97 62.31 34.63
N SER A 174 57.32 61.42 35.57
CA SER A 174 58.36 61.66 36.58
C SER A 174 59.74 61.84 35.95
N ASP A 175 60.11 60.98 35.00
CA ASP A 175 61.40 61.08 34.29
C ASP A 175 61.52 62.40 33.52
N ILE A 176 60.46 62.81 32.82
CA ILE A 176 60.41 64.10 32.11
C ILE A 176 60.48 65.27 33.11
N ALA A 177 59.75 65.21 34.23
CA ALA A 177 59.76 66.26 35.25
C ALA A 177 61.17 66.44 35.86
N VAL A 178 61.84 65.35 36.23
CA VAL A 178 63.23 65.37 36.73
C VAL A 178 64.17 65.96 35.68
N ALA A 179 64.04 65.56 34.41
CA ALA A 179 64.87 66.08 33.33
C ALA A 179 64.68 67.60 33.13
N ILE A 180 63.44 68.09 33.18
CA ILE A 180 63.12 69.53 33.06
C ILE A 180 63.69 70.32 34.25
N VAL A 181 63.47 69.87 35.50
CA VAL A 181 63.97 70.59 36.69
C VAL A 181 65.49 70.61 36.73
N THR A 182 66.15 69.50 36.38
CA THR A 182 67.61 69.42 36.30
C THR A 182 68.16 70.39 35.26
N LYS A 183 67.49 70.52 34.10
CA LYS A 183 67.88 71.48 33.06
C LYS A 183 67.68 72.94 33.46
N LEU A 184 66.67 73.27 34.26
CA LEU A 184 66.35 74.65 34.66
C LEU A 184 67.13 75.13 35.89
N THR A 185 67.38 74.26 36.87
CA THR A 185 67.95 74.63 38.17
C THR A 185 69.39 74.16 38.37
N GLY A 186 69.87 73.25 37.53
CA GLY A 186 71.22 72.66 37.64
C GLY A 186 71.39 71.66 38.79
N GLN A 187 70.36 71.44 39.60
CA GLN A 187 70.32 70.41 40.66
C GLN A 187 69.21 69.40 40.34
N ALA A 188 69.53 68.11 40.51
CA ALA A 188 68.55 67.05 40.34
C ALA A 188 67.67 66.98 41.60
N PRO A 189 66.33 67.13 41.49
CA PRO A 189 65.43 66.89 42.62
C PRO A 189 65.47 65.41 43.01
N SER A 190 65.13 65.08 44.25
CA SER A 190 65.08 63.67 44.65
C SER A 190 63.97 62.93 43.89
N ALA A 191 64.22 61.68 43.52
CA ALA A 191 63.25 60.88 42.76
C ALA A 191 61.91 60.71 43.52
N ALA A 192 61.94 60.70 44.85
CA ALA A 192 60.76 60.62 45.69
C ALA A 192 59.89 61.89 45.57
N GLU A 193 60.49 63.08 45.64
CA GLU A 193 59.76 64.36 45.54
C GLU A 193 59.16 64.58 44.14
N ALA A 194 59.87 64.16 43.08
CA ALA A 194 59.37 64.26 41.72
C ALA A 194 58.17 63.34 41.47
N THR A 195 58.20 62.11 42.01
CA THR A 195 57.10 61.16 41.89
C THR A 195 55.86 61.65 42.64
N GLU A 196 56.04 62.17 43.86
CA GLU A 196 54.95 62.69 44.70
C GLU A 196 54.31 63.97 44.10
N ALA A 197 55.10 64.84 43.48
CA ALA A 197 54.59 66.02 42.78
C ALA A 197 53.76 65.65 41.53
N VAL A 198 54.19 64.63 40.77
CA VAL A 198 53.44 64.10 39.63
C VAL A 198 52.14 63.44 40.08
N ASP A 199 52.15 62.70 41.19
CA ASP A 199 50.94 62.11 41.75
C ASP A 199 49.93 63.16 42.24
N GLN A 200 50.39 64.25 42.86
CA GLN A 200 49.51 65.37 43.21
C GLN A 200 48.93 66.09 41.99
N ALA A 201 49.70 66.19 40.89
CA ALA A 201 49.21 66.78 39.63
C ALA A 201 48.15 65.90 38.97
N LEU A 202 48.35 64.58 38.96
CA LEU A 202 47.39 63.60 38.44
C LEU A 202 46.12 63.49 39.29
N ALA A 203 46.17 63.82 40.58
CA ALA A 203 45.00 63.82 41.47
C ALA A 203 44.14 65.10 41.35
N ARG A 204 44.68 66.17 40.76
CA ARG A 204 43.98 67.47 40.61
C ARG A 204 43.33 67.67 39.24
N GLY A 205 43.66 66.86 38.23
CA GLY A 205 43.08 66.89 36.88
C GLY A 205 42.11 65.73 36.67
#